data_AF-A0A1W2E4M2-F1
#
_entry.id   AF-A0A1W2E4M2-F1
#
_cell.length_a   1.000
_cell.length_b   1.000
_cell.length_c   1.000
_cell.angle_alpha   90.00
_cell.angle_beta   90.00
_cell.angle_gamma   90.00
#
_symmetry.space_group_name_H-M   'P 1'
#
loop_
_entity.id
_entity.type
_entity.pdbx_description
1 polymer ?
#
loop_
_entity_poly.entity_id
_entity_poly.type
_entity_poly.pdbx_seq_one_letter_code
_entity_poly.pdbx_strand_id
1 'polypeptide(L)'
;MTDVVRLLKARNQTVATAESLTAGLLCATIVDTPGASAVVRGGLIVYATELKHELAGVDQQLLDEHGAVHPDVAIQLADGARKRCRSDWGIGLTGVAGPDPQDGVAPGTVHIGLSGPGVSTVRTITVSGDRSAVRSGAVEKALVLLSDHLLITEDGN
;
A
#
# COMPACT_ATOMS: atom_id res chain seq x y z
N MET A 1 -4.83 17.17 -5.09
CA MET A 1 -4.52 15.73 -4.93
C MET A 1 -4.74 15.07 -6.27
N THR A 2 -3.77 14.32 -6.78
CA THR A 2 -3.89 13.66 -8.10
C THR A 2 -4.97 12.59 -8.04
N ASP A 3 -5.90 12.62 -8.99
CA ASP A 3 -7.01 11.67 -9.08
C ASP A 3 -6.53 10.34 -9.69
N VAL A 4 -6.18 9.39 -8.82
CA VAL A 4 -5.72 8.05 -9.23
C VAL A 4 -6.81 7.27 -9.98
N VAL A 5 -8.08 7.50 -9.69
CA VAL A 5 -9.19 6.80 -10.38
C VAL A 5 -9.24 7.24 -11.84
N ARG A 6 -9.15 8.55 -12.09
CA ARG A 6 -9.07 9.08 -13.46
C ARG A 6 -7.86 8.52 -14.21
N LEU A 7 -6.68 8.50 -13.59
CA LEU A 7 -5.46 7.99 -14.24
C LEU A 7 -5.55 6.50 -14.57
N LEU A 8 -6.01 5.67 -13.63
CA LEU A 8 -6.20 4.24 -13.85
C LEU A 8 -7.24 3.96 -14.96
N LYS A 9 -8.35 4.69 -14.98
CA LYS A 9 -9.37 4.58 -16.04
C LYS A 9 -8.82 4.92 -17.41
N ALA A 10 -8.05 6.01 -17.52
CA ALA A 10 -7.43 6.42 -18.78
C ALA A 10 -6.49 5.35 -19.36
N ARG A 11 -5.88 4.54 -18.48
CA ARG A 11 -4.96 3.46 -18.84
C ARG A 11 -5.62 2.09 -18.94
N ASN A 12 -6.92 1.99 -18.68
CA ASN A 12 -7.64 0.73 -18.54
C ASN A 12 -6.96 -0.25 -17.55
N GLN A 13 -6.43 0.30 -16.45
CA GLN A 13 -5.73 -0.43 -15.39
C GLN A 13 -6.51 -0.40 -14.09
N THR A 14 -6.17 -1.34 -13.22
CA THR A 14 -6.87 -1.60 -11.96
C THR A 14 -5.90 -1.67 -10.77
N VAL A 15 -6.43 -1.49 -9.56
CA VAL A 15 -5.64 -1.46 -8.32
C VAL A 15 -6.29 -2.28 -7.21
N ALA A 16 -5.46 -2.85 -6.34
CA ALA A 16 -5.85 -3.46 -5.07
C ALA A 16 -4.91 -3.03 -3.93
N THR A 17 -5.35 -3.17 -2.69
CA THR A 17 -4.58 -2.76 -1.50
C THR A 17 -4.34 -3.94 -0.54
N ALA A 18 -3.21 -3.95 0.16
CA ALA A 18 -2.97 -4.77 1.34
C ALA A 18 -2.60 -3.84 2.49
N GLU A 19 -3.42 -3.81 3.54
CA GLU A 19 -3.37 -2.80 4.58
C GLU A 19 -3.19 -3.42 5.96
N SER A 20 -2.13 -3.00 6.67
CA SER A 20 -1.93 -3.25 8.10
C SER A 20 -2.34 -2.00 8.88
N LEU A 21 -1.44 -1.05 9.12
CA LEU A 21 -1.69 0.11 10.00
C LEU A 21 -2.91 0.98 9.59
N THR A 22 -3.21 1.05 8.29
CA THR A 22 -4.34 1.84 7.76
C THR A 22 -5.67 1.11 7.84
N ALA A 23 -5.67 -0.21 7.97
CA ALA A 23 -6.85 -1.05 8.22
C ALA A 23 -8.04 -0.77 7.27
N GLY A 24 -7.77 -0.54 5.98
CA GLY A 24 -8.79 -0.34 4.93
C GLY A 24 -9.01 1.12 4.54
N LEU A 25 -8.36 2.06 5.23
CA LEU A 25 -8.51 3.48 4.97
C LEU A 25 -8.03 3.86 3.57
N LEU A 26 -6.98 3.23 3.02
CA LEU A 26 -6.52 3.52 1.65
C LEU A 26 -7.58 3.10 0.63
N CYS A 27 -8.09 1.86 0.75
CA CYS A 27 -9.13 1.36 -0.14
C CYS A 27 -10.38 2.26 -0.08
N ALA A 28 -10.85 2.57 1.13
CA ALA A 28 -12.00 3.46 1.34
C ALA A 28 -11.79 4.83 0.68
N THR A 29 -10.60 5.43 0.86
CA THR A 29 -10.26 6.74 0.28
C THR A 29 -10.29 6.73 -1.25
N ILE A 30 -9.84 5.64 -1.89
CA ILE A 30 -9.95 5.50 -3.35
C ILE A 30 -11.42 5.35 -3.76
N VAL A 31 -12.19 4.56 -3.01
CA VAL A 31 -13.61 4.28 -3.29
C VAL A 31 -14.51 5.52 -3.14
N ASP A 32 -14.12 6.48 -2.29
CA ASP A 32 -14.83 7.77 -2.15
C ASP A 32 -14.80 8.61 -3.45
N THR A 33 -13.93 8.28 -4.41
CA THR A 33 -13.86 8.96 -5.71
C THR A 33 -14.87 8.36 -6.70
N PRO A 34 -15.76 9.16 -7.32
CA PRO A 34 -16.71 8.67 -8.32
C PRO A 34 -16.07 7.86 -9.44
N GLY A 35 -16.63 6.68 -9.72
CA GLY A 35 -16.12 5.76 -10.75
C GLY A 35 -15.02 4.81 -10.26
N ALA A 36 -14.69 4.81 -8.97
CA ALA A 36 -13.70 3.88 -8.39
C ALA A 36 -14.03 2.40 -8.63
N SER A 37 -15.30 2.02 -8.74
CA SER A 37 -15.72 0.64 -9.04
C SER A 37 -15.19 0.10 -10.38
N ALA A 38 -14.80 0.97 -11.31
CA ALA A 38 -14.18 0.56 -12.57
C ALA A 38 -12.71 0.14 -12.41
N VAL A 39 -12.03 0.56 -11.34
CA VAL A 39 -10.58 0.39 -11.18
C VAL A 39 -10.17 -0.34 -9.90
N VAL A 40 -10.95 -0.23 -8.82
CA VAL A 40 -10.66 -0.92 -7.57
C VAL A 40 -11.17 -2.36 -7.65
N ARG A 41 -10.27 -3.33 -7.49
CA ARG A 41 -10.61 -4.77 -7.51
C ARG A 41 -10.93 -5.34 -6.13
N GLY A 42 -10.44 -4.69 -5.09
CA GLY A 42 -10.59 -5.11 -3.70
C GLY A 42 -9.33 -4.86 -2.90
N GLY A 43 -9.21 -5.52 -1.76
CA GLY A 43 -8.02 -5.46 -0.94
C GLY A 43 -8.02 -6.48 0.19
N LEU A 44 -6.92 -6.52 0.93
CA LEU A 44 -6.65 -7.40 2.04
C LEU A 44 -6.39 -6.56 3.28
N ILE A 45 -7.07 -6.85 4.39
CA ILE A 45 -6.73 -6.27 5.69
C ILE A 45 -5.94 -7.32 6.45
N VAL A 46 -4.64 -7.10 6.59
CA VAL A 46 -3.66 -8.07 7.14
C VAL A 46 -2.96 -7.49 8.36
N TYR A 47 -3.79 -7.11 9.34
CA TYR A 47 -3.35 -6.41 10.55
C TYR A 47 -2.43 -7.30 11.40
N ALA A 48 -2.83 -8.55 11.63
CA ALA A 48 -2.04 -9.53 12.33
C ALA A 48 -0.87 -10.03 11.46
N THR A 49 0.26 -10.37 12.07
CA THR A 49 1.51 -10.70 11.36
C THR A 49 1.37 -11.97 10.54
N GLU A 50 0.78 -13.01 11.11
CA GLU A 50 0.51 -14.30 10.46
C GLU A 50 -0.39 -14.14 9.22
N LEU A 51 -1.36 -13.22 9.25
CA LEU A 51 -2.24 -12.97 8.12
C LEU A 51 -1.51 -12.32 6.93
N LYS A 52 -0.37 -11.66 7.16
CA LYS A 52 0.49 -11.16 6.07
C LYS A 52 1.02 -12.33 5.24
N HIS A 53 1.41 -13.43 5.89
CA HIS A 53 1.80 -14.66 5.21
C HIS A 53 0.59 -15.34 4.56
N GLU A 54 -0.44 -15.67 5.33
CA GLU A 54 -1.54 -16.51 4.86
C GLU A 54 -2.36 -15.86 3.71
N LEU A 55 -2.67 -14.57 3.87
CA LEU A 55 -3.58 -13.87 2.96
C LEU A 55 -2.85 -13.11 1.85
N ALA A 56 -1.69 -12.53 2.14
CA ALA A 56 -0.92 -11.76 1.16
C ALA A 56 0.29 -12.51 0.59
N GLY A 57 0.68 -13.66 1.15
CA GLY A 57 1.81 -14.45 0.68
C GLY A 57 3.17 -13.81 0.99
N VAL A 58 3.26 -13.00 2.04
CA VAL A 58 4.55 -12.52 2.55
C VAL A 58 5.37 -13.71 3.03
N ASP A 59 6.65 -13.74 2.71
CA ASP A 59 7.60 -14.77 3.10
C ASP A 59 7.66 -14.88 4.64
N GLN A 60 7.46 -16.09 5.15
CA GLN A 60 7.49 -16.34 6.59
C GLN A 60 8.89 -16.11 7.18
N GLN A 61 9.95 -16.48 6.46
CA GLN A 61 11.33 -16.26 6.91
C GLN A 61 11.63 -14.77 7.05
N LEU A 62 11.14 -13.95 6.11
CA LEU A 62 11.26 -12.49 6.18
C LEU A 62 10.54 -11.93 7.43
N LEU A 63 9.34 -12.43 7.73
CA LEU A 63 8.59 -12.01 8.92
C LEU A 63 9.29 -12.43 10.22
N ASP A 64 9.89 -13.62 10.25
CA ASP A 64 10.59 -14.15 11.41
C ASP A 64 11.91 -13.39 11.68
N GLU A 65 12.65 -13.04 10.62
CA GLU A 65 13.95 -12.36 10.72
C GLU A 65 13.83 -10.85 10.95
N HIS A 66 12.88 -10.19 10.29
CA HIS A 66 12.80 -8.73 10.23
C HIS A 66 11.52 -8.14 10.83
N GLY A 67 10.54 -8.97 11.17
CA GLY A 67 9.26 -8.53 11.69
C GLY A 67 8.31 -7.95 10.62
N ALA A 68 7.12 -7.54 11.06
CA ALA A 68 6.06 -7.09 10.18
C ALA A 68 6.27 -5.69 9.58
N VAL A 69 7.13 -4.87 10.18
CA VAL A 69 7.39 -3.49 9.77
C VAL A 69 8.75 -3.39 9.09
N HIS A 70 8.77 -3.81 7.82
CA HIS A 70 9.98 -3.84 6.99
C HIS A 70 9.66 -3.42 5.54
N PRO A 71 10.57 -2.75 4.82
CA PRO A 71 10.36 -2.37 3.42
C PRO A 71 10.01 -3.57 2.51
N ASP A 72 10.70 -4.70 2.64
CA ASP A 72 10.42 -5.87 1.80
C ASP A 72 9.06 -6.50 2.10
N VAL A 73 8.61 -6.42 3.36
CA VAL A 73 7.25 -6.83 3.73
C VAL A 73 6.23 -5.95 3.01
N ALA A 74 6.47 -4.63 2.92
CA ALA A 74 5.58 -3.72 2.18
C ALA A 74 5.50 -4.06 0.69
N ILE A 75 6.64 -4.40 0.05
CA ILE A 75 6.68 -4.86 -1.35
C ILE A 75 5.88 -6.14 -1.54
N GLN A 76 6.10 -7.13 -0.66
CA GLN A 76 5.40 -8.41 -0.76
C GLN A 76 3.91 -8.30 -0.45
N LEU A 77 3.51 -7.39 0.45
CA LEU A 77 2.10 -7.03 0.66
C LEU A 77 1.48 -6.45 -0.63
N ALA A 78 2.19 -5.54 -1.29
CA ALA A 78 1.74 -4.94 -2.55
C ALA A 78 1.57 -5.99 -3.65
N ASP A 79 2.57 -6.86 -3.83
CA ASP A 79 2.52 -7.97 -4.78
C ASP A 79 1.40 -8.98 -4.46
N GLY A 80 1.21 -9.27 -3.17
CA GLY A 80 0.13 -10.11 -2.66
C GLY A 80 -1.25 -9.57 -3.01
N ALA A 81 -1.51 -8.29 -2.74
CA ALA A 81 -2.76 -7.62 -3.12
C ALA A 81 -2.99 -7.73 -4.63
N ARG A 82 -1.97 -7.40 -5.44
CA ARG A 82 -2.04 -7.46 -6.90
C ARG A 82 -2.44 -8.85 -7.38
N LYS A 83 -1.75 -9.88 -6.90
CA LYS A 83 -1.98 -11.28 -7.30
C LYS A 83 -3.34 -11.81 -6.85
N ARG A 84 -3.71 -11.60 -5.58
CA ARG A 84 -4.95 -12.15 -5.00
C ARG A 84 -6.20 -11.49 -5.56
N CYS A 85 -6.16 -10.18 -5.79
CA CYS A 85 -7.28 -9.43 -6.37
C CYS A 85 -7.26 -9.38 -7.91
N ARG A 86 -6.21 -9.92 -8.54
CA ARG A 86 -6.01 -9.91 -10.00
C ARG A 86 -6.10 -8.49 -10.56
N SER A 87 -5.42 -7.55 -9.92
CA SER A 87 -5.31 -6.17 -10.38
C SER A 87 -3.99 -5.94 -11.12
N ASP A 88 -3.89 -4.84 -11.86
CA ASP A 88 -2.65 -4.44 -12.52
C ASP A 88 -1.65 -3.89 -11.50
N TRP A 89 -2.16 -3.14 -10.52
CA TRP A 89 -1.40 -2.53 -9.45
C TRP A 89 -1.79 -3.08 -8.08
N GLY A 90 -0.83 -3.17 -7.18
CA GLY A 90 -1.03 -3.44 -5.77
C GLY A 90 -0.28 -2.44 -4.91
N ILE A 91 -0.90 -2.00 -3.81
CA ILE A 91 -0.27 -1.14 -2.80
C ILE A 91 -0.24 -1.88 -1.46
N GLY A 92 0.92 -1.94 -0.82
CA GLY A 92 1.13 -2.59 0.47
C GLY A 92 1.51 -1.57 1.54
N LEU A 93 0.85 -1.61 2.70
CA LEU A 93 1.08 -0.67 3.80
C LEU A 93 1.38 -1.41 5.12
N THR A 94 2.58 -1.20 5.65
CA THR A 94 2.97 -1.62 7.00
C THR A 94 3.75 -0.50 7.70
N GLY A 95 3.67 -0.43 9.03
CA GLY A 95 4.18 0.72 9.77
C GLY A 95 3.68 0.76 11.21
N VAL A 96 4.27 1.66 12.00
CA VAL A 96 3.92 1.88 13.40
C VAL A 96 3.09 3.17 13.50
N ALA A 97 1.78 3.02 13.65
CA ALA A 97 0.91 4.19 13.81
C ALA A 97 1.07 4.89 15.18
N GLY A 98 1.69 4.22 16.16
CA GLY A 98 1.86 4.75 17.52
C GLY A 98 0.64 4.54 18.44
N PRO A 99 0.70 5.09 19.67
CA PRO A 99 1.75 6.01 20.16
C PRO A 99 3.07 5.32 20.56
N ASP A 100 3.05 4.03 20.83
CA ASP A 100 4.23 3.28 21.30
C ASP A 100 5.05 2.70 20.14
N PRO A 101 6.37 2.53 20.30
CA PRO A 101 7.19 1.81 19.34
C PRO A 101 6.78 0.34 19.25
N GLN A 102 7.09 -0.29 18.12
CA GLN A 102 6.87 -1.73 17.91
C GLN A 102 8.15 -2.35 17.36
N ASP A 103 8.64 -3.42 18.00
CA ASP A 103 9.82 -4.19 17.55
C ASP A 103 11.06 -3.31 17.26
N GLY A 104 11.25 -2.26 18.08
CA GLY A 104 12.35 -1.29 17.92
C GLY A 104 12.12 -0.23 16.83
N VAL A 105 10.99 -0.27 16.11
CA VAL A 105 10.60 0.73 15.12
C VAL A 105 9.84 1.87 15.79
N ALA A 106 10.23 3.11 15.47
CA ALA A 106 9.64 4.31 16.05
C ALA A 106 8.21 4.57 15.53
N PRO A 107 7.32 5.15 16.36
CA PRO A 107 6.03 5.66 15.91
C PRO A 107 6.17 6.64 14.74
N GLY A 108 5.26 6.54 13.78
CA GLY A 108 5.25 7.37 12.57
C GLY A 108 6.02 6.76 11.39
N THR A 109 6.83 5.72 11.59
CA THR A 109 7.49 5.01 10.48
C THR A 109 6.48 4.19 9.68
N VAL A 110 6.44 4.41 8.37
CA VAL A 110 5.56 3.69 7.43
C VAL A 110 6.34 3.28 6.19
N HIS A 111 6.17 2.03 5.78
CA HIS A 111 6.65 1.48 4.51
C HIS A 111 5.47 1.31 3.56
N ILE A 112 5.63 1.86 2.36
CA ILE A 112 4.63 1.86 1.30
C ILE A 112 5.20 1.11 0.11
N GLY A 113 4.77 -0.14 -0.08
CA GLY A 113 5.14 -0.94 -1.25
C GLY A 113 4.20 -0.65 -2.41
N LEU A 114 4.74 -0.67 -3.62
CA LEU A 114 4.00 -0.59 -4.88
C LEU A 114 4.47 -1.71 -5.81
N SER A 115 3.53 -2.44 -6.37
CA SER A 115 3.79 -3.55 -7.28
C SER A 115 2.90 -3.40 -8.52
N GLY A 116 3.47 -3.44 -9.72
CA GLY A 116 2.74 -3.20 -10.98
C GLY A 116 3.54 -3.56 -12.23
N PRO A 117 3.08 -3.18 -13.43
CA PRO A 117 3.75 -3.50 -14.68
C PRO A 117 5.17 -2.96 -14.73
N GLY A 118 6.18 -3.85 -14.67
CA GLY A 118 7.60 -3.49 -14.67
C GLY A 118 8.07 -2.74 -13.41
N VAL A 119 7.24 -2.66 -12.37
CA VAL A 119 7.51 -1.89 -11.15
C VAL A 119 7.36 -2.78 -9.92
N SER A 120 8.38 -2.76 -9.07
CA SER A 120 8.34 -3.28 -7.70
C SER A 120 9.23 -2.36 -6.87
N THR A 121 8.61 -1.50 -6.06
CA THR A 121 9.33 -0.45 -5.33
C THR A 121 8.72 -0.21 -3.96
N VAL A 122 9.47 0.45 -3.08
CA VAL A 122 9.03 0.82 -1.74
C VAL A 122 9.45 2.24 -1.42
N ARG A 123 8.59 2.96 -0.72
CA ARG A 123 8.91 4.26 -0.10
C ARG A 123 8.73 4.16 1.40
N THR A 124 9.79 4.47 2.14
CA THR A 124 9.73 4.64 3.60
C THR A 124 9.52 6.10 3.92
N ILE A 125 8.57 6.38 4.81
CA ILE A 125 8.27 7.73 5.27
C ILE A 125 8.20 7.76 6.80
N THR A 126 8.38 8.95 7.36
CA THR A 126 8.07 9.24 8.75
C THR A 126 6.97 10.30 8.77
N VAL A 127 5.85 9.98 9.43
CA VAL A 127 4.72 10.90 9.60
C VAL A 127 4.69 11.35 11.05
N SER A 128 4.74 12.66 11.28
CA SER A 128 4.59 13.24 12.61
C SER A 128 3.10 13.35 12.98
N GLY A 129 2.82 13.27 14.28
CA GLY A 129 1.47 13.45 14.83
C GLY A 129 0.97 12.22 15.56
N ASP A 130 -0.33 12.20 15.82
CA ASP A 130 -0.99 11.08 16.49
C ASP A 130 -1.26 9.91 15.53
N ARG A 131 -1.83 8.83 16.08
CA ARG A 131 -2.19 7.63 15.33
C ARG A 131 -3.08 7.91 14.11
N SER A 132 -3.98 8.88 14.20
CA SER A 132 -4.88 9.25 13.11
C SER A 132 -4.13 9.99 11.99
N ALA A 133 -3.25 10.91 12.38
CA ALA A 133 -2.39 11.64 11.47
C ALA A 133 -1.44 10.70 10.71
N VAL A 134 -0.82 9.73 11.39
CA VAL A 134 0.06 8.75 10.75
C VAL A 134 -0.70 7.92 9.71
N ARG A 135 -1.89 7.42 10.05
CA ARG A 135 -2.71 6.63 9.12
C ARG A 135 -3.15 7.44 7.90
N SER A 136 -3.61 8.68 8.11
CA SER A 136 -4.04 9.56 7.02
C SER A 136 -2.86 9.97 6.12
N GLY A 137 -1.72 10.29 6.72
CA GLY A 137 -0.49 10.62 5.99
C GLY A 137 0.05 9.44 5.17
N ALA A 138 -0.04 8.22 5.70
CA ALA A 138 0.30 7.00 4.95
C ALA A 138 -0.56 6.85 3.69
N VAL A 139 -1.87 7.06 3.81
CA VAL A 139 -2.80 7.01 2.66
C VAL A 139 -2.45 8.06 1.62
N GLU A 140 -2.25 9.31 2.03
CA GLU A 140 -1.88 10.38 1.10
C GLU A 140 -0.60 10.05 0.32
N LYS A 141 0.46 9.60 1.01
CA LYS A 141 1.72 9.27 0.37
C LYS A 141 1.65 8.02 -0.51
N ALA A 142 0.77 7.08 -0.20
CA ALA A 142 0.51 5.92 -1.05
C ALA A 142 -0.14 6.33 -2.39
N LEU A 143 -1.13 7.23 -2.33
CA LEU A 143 -1.78 7.76 -3.53
C LEU A 143 -0.82 8.58 -4.40
N VAL A 144 0.07 9.37 -3.78
CA VAL A 144 1.14 10.09 -4.49
C VAL A 144 2.07 9.10 -5.18
N LEU A 145 2.56 8.07 -4.47
CA LEU A 145 3.48 7.08 -5.04
C LEU A 145 2.87 6.38 -6.27
N LEU A 146 1.60 5.95 -6.19
CA LEU A 146 0.92 5.37 -7.34
C LEU A 146 0.79 6.39 -8.49
N SER A 147 0.37 7.62 -8.18
CA SER A 147 0.20 8.68 -9.18
C SER A 147 1.51 8.97 -9.94
N ASP A 148 2.64 9.07 -9.24
CA ASP A 148 3.95 9.29 -9.84
C ASP A 148 4.23 8.22 -10.92
N HIS A 149 3.98 6.94 -10.62
CA HIS A 149 4.20 5.84 -11.55
C HIS A 149 3.20 5.76 -12.70
N LEU A 150 1.96 6.21 -12.51
CA LEU A 150 0.97 6.28 -13.59
C LEU A 150 1.29 7.39 -14.60
N LEU A 151 1.95 8.46 -14.16
CA LEU A 151 2.31 9.62 -15.00
C LEU A 151 3.61 9.42 -15.80
N ILE A 152 4.57 8.64 -15.31
CA ILE A 152 5.89 8.42 -15.96
C ILE A 152 5.82 7.71 -17.33
N THR A 153 4.66 7.20 -17.73
CA THR A 153 4.53 6.38 -18.96
C THR A 153 3.95 7.11 -20.16
N GLU A 154 3.78 8.44 -20.10
CA GLU A 154 3.36 9.25 -21.27
C GLU A 154 4.54 9.73 -22.14
N ASP A 155 5.79 9.67 -21.68
CA ASP A 155 6.96 10.24 -22.41
C ASP A 155 7.75 9.22 -23.25
N GLY A 156 7.14 8.11 -23.66
CA GLY A 156 7.84 6.94 -24.23
C GLY A 156 7.47 6.54 -25.65
N ASN A 157 6.95 7.43 -26.50
CA ASN A 157 6.62 7.10 -27.90
C ASN A 157 7.20 8.11 -28.91
#